data_AF-A9DCK5-F1
#
_entry.id   AF-A9DCK5-F1
#
_cell.length_a   1.000
_cell.length_b   1.000
_cell.length_c   1.000
_cell.angle_alpha   90.00
_cell.angle_beta   90.00
_cell.angle_gamma   90.00
#
_symmetry.space_group_name_H-M   'P 1'
#
loop_
_entity.id
_entity.type
_entity.pdbx_description
1 polymer ?
#
loop_
_entity_poly.entity_id
_entity_poly.type
_entity_poly.pdbx_seq_one_letter_code
_entity_poly.pdbx_strand_id
1 'polypeptide(L)'
;MKTPEASFFEWQRQFGSEIDCLNHLPLAKWFWAIYFLGSDKGSISALRLSKLIEVNWRTARLILSKLRTAMGHRDSLYRLSGLIEIDDAFVGGKEKR
;
A
#
# COMPACT_ATOMS: atom_id res chain seq x y z
N MET A 1 -2.05 -25.78 -7.92
CA MET A 1 -3.23 -25.21 -7.24
C MET A 1 -3.53 -23.89 -7.93
N LYS A 2 -4.53 -23.85 -8.81
CA LYS A 2 -4.90 -22.66 -9.60
C LYS A 2 -5.84 -21.81 -8.75
N THR A 3 -5.41 -20.65 -8.26
CA THR A 3 -6.34 -19.66 -7.72
C THR A 3 -7.02 -18.93 -8.89
N PRO A 4 -8.34 -18.75 -8.86
CA PRO A 4 -8.99 -17.89 -9.85
C PRO A 4 -8.49 -16.46 -9.63
N GLU A 5 -8.15 -15.76 -10.71
CA GLU A 5 -7.89 -14.32 -10.68
C GLU A 5 -9.19 -13.62 -10.32
N ALA A 6 -9.46 -13.49 -9.02
CA ALA A 6 -10.51 -12.59 -8.55
C ALA A 6 -10.14 -11.20 -9.04
N SER A 7 -10.97 -10.65 -9.93
CA SER A 7 -10.83 -9.25 -10.37
C SER A 7 -10.78 -8.37 -9.13
N PHE A 8 -9.91 -7.36 -9.13
CA PHE A 8 -9.75 -6.39 -8.05
C PHE A 8 -11.12 -5.86 -7.55
N PHE A 9 -12.09 -5.71 -8.45
CA PHE A 9 -13.45 -5.30 -8.15
C PHE A 9 -14.29 -6.36 -7.40
N GLU A 10 -14.10 -7.64 -7.66
CA GLU A 10 -14.77 -8.73 -6.93
C GLU A 10 -14.19 -8.87 -5.52
N TRP A 11 -12.87 -8.72 -5.39
CA TRP A 11 -12.21 -8.62 -4.10
C TRP A 11 -12.75 -7.43 -3.30
N GLN A 12 -12.89 -6.26 -3.92
CA GLN A 12 -13.46 -5.06 -3.28
C GLN A 12 -14.91 -5.26 -2.80
N ARG A 13 -15.72 -6.01 -3.54
CA ARG A 13 -17.14 -6.23 -3.22
C ARG A 13 -17.35 -7.20 -2.06
N GLN A 14 -16.43 -8.15 -1.87
CA GLN A 14 -16.49 -9.18 -0.82
C GLN A 14 -16.14 -8.64 0.59
N PHE A 15 -15.48 -7.48 0.69
CA PHE A 15 -15.11 -6.82 1.96
C PHE A 15 -15.92 -5.53 2.25
N GLY A 16 -17.12 -5.40 1.70
CA GLY A 16 -17.92 -4.16 1.68
C GLY A 16 -18.19 -3.44 3.00
N SER A 17 -18.05 -4.07 4.16
CA SER A 17 -18.19 -3.40 5.47
C SER A 17 -17.00 -2.49 5.83
N GLU A 18 -15.83 -2.68 5.21
CA GLU A 18 -14.64 -1.85 5.43
C GLU A 18 -14.61 -0.57 4.54
N ILE A 19 -15.44 -0.51 3.49
CA ILE A 19 -15.49 0.66 2.58
C ILE A 19 -16.17 1.86 3.25
N ASP A 20 -17.15 1.63 4.12
CA ASP A 20 -17.85 2.71 4.85
C ASP A 20 -16.90 3.51 5.74
N CYS A 21 -15.98 2.84 6.45
CA CYS A 21 -15.05 3.54 7.34
C CYS A 21 -14.04 4.43 6.59
N LEU A 22 -13.79 4.17 5.30
CA LEU A 22 -12.99 5.02 4.43
C LEU A 22 -13.79 6.20 3.86
N ASN A 23 -15.07 5.98 3.51
CA ASN A 23 -15.95 7.01 2.97
C ASN A 23 -16.27 8.09 4.01
N HIS A 24 -16.32 7.72 5.29
CA HIS A 24 -16.51 8.64 6.41
C HIS A 24 -15.20 9.21 6.97
N LEU A 25 -14.05 8.89 6.36
CA LEU A 25 -12.77 9.41 6.83
C LEU A 25 -12.61 10.89 6.43
N PRO A 26 -12.34 11.81 7.38
CA PRO A 26 -12.09 13.20 7.03
C PRO A 26 -10.95 13.35 6.02
N LEU A 27 -11.13 14.21 5.02
CA LEU A 27 -10.13 14.45 3.97
C LEU A 27 -8.76 14.86 4.53
N ALA A 28 -8.75 15.58 5.66
CA ALA A 28 -7.52 15.94 6.37
C ALA A 28 -6.66 14.71 6.73
N LYS A 29 -7.28 13.59 7.14
CA LYS A 29 -6.55 12.36 7.49
C LYS A 29 -5.90 11.70 6.26
N TRP A 30 -6.51 11.86 5.08
CA TRP A 30 -5.90 11.41 3.82
C TRP A 30 -4.65 12.21 3.49
N PHE A 31 -4.68 13.54 3.63
CA PHE A 31 -3.50 14.37 3.42
C PHE A 31 -2.36 14.03 4.38
N TRP A 32 -2.67 13.82 5.65
CA TRP A 32 -1.68 13.35 6.63
C TRP A 32 -1.10 11.98 6.28
N ALA A 33 -1.93 11.04 5.84
CA ALA A 33 -1.47 9.73 5.43
C ALA A 33 -0.51 9.81 4.22
N ILE A 34 -0.81 10.66 3.25
CA ILE A 34 0.06 10.91 2.08
C ILE A 34 1.39 11.54 2.53
N TYR A 35 1.34 12.55 3.40
CA TYR A 35 2.53 13.20 3.95
C TYR A 35 3.45 12.20 4.65
N PHE A 36 2.91 11.37 5.55
CA PHE A 36 3.70 10.37 6.27
C PHE A 36 4.23 9.26 5.38
N LEU A 37 3.47 8.87 4.34
CA LEU A 37 3.93 7.88 3.37
C LEU A 37 5.13 8.39 2.56
N GLY A 38 5.11 9.65 2.13
CA GLY A 38 6.21 10.25 1.35
C GLY A 38 7.42 10.70 2.19
N SER A 39 7.24 10.92 3.50
CA SER A 39 8.33 11.37 4.39
C SER A 39 9.22 10.23 4.90
N ASP A 40 8.76 8.98 4.85
CA ASP A 40 9.47 7.83 5.40
C ASP A 40 10.31 7.13 4.31
N LYS A 41 11.59 6.87 4.58
CA LYS A 41 12.53 6.29 3.61
C LYS A 41 12.14 4.88 3.15
N GLY A 42 11.47 4.10 4.01
CA GLY A 42 11.25 2.67 3.81
C GLY A 42 9.77 2.28 3.72
N SER A 43 8.86 3.25 3.59
CA SER A 43 7.42 3.12 3.79
C SER A 43 6.99 3.03 5.26
N ILE A 44 5.92 3.72 5.60
CA ILE A 44 5.32 3.64 6.94
C ILE A 44 4.52 2.35 7.18
N SER A 45 4.66 1.76 8.36
CA SER A 45 3.84 0.60 8.78
C SER A 45 2.41 1.02 9.12
N ALA A 46 1.43 0.13 8.89
CA ALA A 46 0.02 0.42 9.20
C ALA A 46 -0.22 0.71 10.68
N LEU A 47 0.54 0.07 11.58
CA LEU A 47 0.47 0.30 13.02
C LEU A 47 1.03 1.66 13.43
N ARG A 48 2.09 2.14 12.75
CA ARG A 48 2.62 3.48 13.01
C ARG A 48 1.66 4.53 12.47
N LEU A 49 1.16 4.34 11.25
CA LEU A 49 0.17 5.26 10.67
C LEU A 49 -1.08 5.34 11.53
N SER A 50 -1.62 4.22 12.01
CA SER A 50 -2.84 4.21 12.84
C SER A 50 -2.71 5.06 14.10
N LYS A 51 -1.52 5.10 14.69
CA LYS A 51 -1.20 5.96 15.85
C LYS A 51 -1.06 7.44 15.47
N LEU A 52 -0.50 7.75 14.30
CA LEU A 52 -0.26 9.13 13.86
C LEU A 52 -1.53 9.86 13.42
N ILE A 53 -2.45 9.17 12.72
CA ILE A 53 -3.71 9.77 12.25
C ILE A 53 -4.93 9.38 13.11
N GLU A 54 -4.68 8.67 14.22
CA GLU A 54 -5.68 8.23 15.20
C GLU A 54 -6.86 7.52 14.54
N VAL A 55 -6.58 6.37 13.92
CA VAL A 55 -7.59 5.51 13.30
C VAL A 55 -7.36 4.06 13.71
N ASN A 56 -8.35 3.20 13.48
CA ASN A 56 -8.16 1.77 13.65
C ASN A 56 -7.05 1.27 12.71
N TRP A 57 -6.24 0.33 13.18
CA TRP A 57 -5.21 -0.34 12.39
C TRP A 57 -5.74 -0.86 11.04
N ARG A 58 -6.96 -1.43 11.02
CA ARG A 58 -7.59 -1.91 9.77
C ARG A 58 -7.78 -0.79 8.76
N THR A 59 -8.32 0.35 9.21
CA THR A 59 -8.49 1.55 8.38
C THR A 59 -7.15 2.08 7.87
N ALA A 60 -6.13 2.18 8.73
CA ALA A 60 -4.79 2.60 8.33
C ALA A 60 -4.18 1.66 7.26
N ARG A 61 -4.37 0.35 7.41
CA ARG A 61 -3.93 -0.66 6.43
C ARG A 61 -4.62 -0.46 5.08
N LEU A 62 -5.93 -0.19 5.07
CA LEU A 62 -6.67 0.06 3.84
C LEU A 62 -6.24 1.36 3.14
N ILE A 63 -6.05 2.45 3.89
CA ILE A 63 -5.53 3.71 3.37
C ILE A 63 -4.19 3.47 2.67
N LEU A 64 -3.25 2.79 3.35
CA LEU A 64 -1.94 2.47 2.79
C LEU A 64 -2.04 1.59 1.55
N SER A 65 -2.94 0.59 1.54
CA SER A 65 -3.14 -0.26 0.37
C SER A 65 -3.58 0.57 -0.83
N LYS A 66 -4.56 1.45 -0.66
CA LYS A 66 -5.05 2.32 -1.76
C LYS A 66 -3.98 3.27 -2.27
N LEU A 67 -3.25 3.92 -1.36
CA LEU A 67 -2.16 4.83 -1.73
C LEU A 67 -1.04 4.10 -2.47
N ARG A 68 -0.60 2.94 -1.97
CA ARG A 68 0.45 2.14 -2.63
C ARG A 68 0.01 1.60 -3.99
N THR A 69 -1.24 1.18 -4.14
CA THR A 69 -1.77 0.77 -5.45
C THR A 69 -1.76 1.94 -6.43
N ALA A 70 -2.16 3.14 -5.99
CA ALA A 70 -2.14 4.33 -6.84
C ALA A 70 -0.70 4.73 -7.23
N MET A 71 0.25 4.70 -6.28
CA MET A 71 1.66 4.94 -6.54
C MET A 71 2.24 3.91 -7.51
N GLY A 72 2.01 2.61 -7.28
CA GLY A 72 2.47 1.55 -8.17
C GLY A 72 1.87 1.64 -9.57
N HIS A 73 0.61 2.05 -9.70
CA HIS A 73 0.02 2.32 -11.01
C HIS A 73 0.73 3.48 -11.72
N ARG A 74 1.02 4.58 -11.00
CA ARG A 74 1.78 5.71 -11.56
C ARG A 74 3.19 5.30 -11.98
N ASP A 75 3.88 4.52 -11.15
CA ASP A 75 5.24 4.04 -11.43
C ASP A 75 5.26 3.08 -12.63
N SER A 76 4.21 2.26 -12.81
CA SER A 76 4.10 1.34 -13.96
C SER A 76 4.05 2.03 -15.32
N LEU A 77 3.73 3.32 -15.35
CA LEU A 77 3.77 4.13 -16.58
C LEU A 77 5.20 4.49 -17.00
N TYR A 78 6.16 4.39 -16.09
CA TYR A 78 7.56 4.69 -16.33
C TYR A 78 8.37 3.41 -16.43
N ARG A 79 9.21 3.32 -17.47
CA ARG A 79 10.19 2.24 -17.60
C ARG A 79 11.57 2.82 -17.35
N LEU A 80 12.27 2.27 -16.35
CA LEU A 80 13.67 2.61 -16.11
C LEU A 80 14.50 2.25 -17.34
N SER A 81 15.41 3.15 -17.74
CA SER A 81 16.26 3.01 -18.93
C SER A 81 17.67 3.54 -18.65
N GLY A 82 18.68 2.95 -19.30
CA GLY A 82 20.09 3.31 -19.09
C GLY A 82 20.77 2.38 -18.07
N LEU A 83 21.81 2.90 -17.40
CA LEU A 83 22.47 2.19 -16.31
C LEU A 83 21.59 2.30 -15.06
N ILE A 84 21.13 1.16 -14.54
CA ILE A 84 20.29 1.09 -13.36
C ILE A 84 21.14 0.55 -12.21
N GLU A 85 21.30 1.37 -11.17
CA GLU A 85 21.91 0.96 -9.92
C GLU A 85 20.80 0.65 -8.90
N ILE A 86 20.90 -0.49 -8.25
CA ILE A 86 19.95 -0.93 -7.22
C ILE A 86 20.73 -1.09 -5.92
N ASP A 87 20.49 -0.19 -4.98
CA ASP A 87 21.05 -0.24 -3.63
C ASP A 87 20.15 -1.08 -2.70
N ASP A 88 20.71 -1.65 -1.64
CA ASP A 88 19.98 -2.50 -0.65
C ASP A 88 19.18 -3.69 -1.24
N ALA A 89 19.66 -4.31 -2.31
CA ALA A 89 19.03 -5.50 -2.89
C ALA A 89 19.49 -6.80 -2.22
N PHE A 90 18.58 -7.50 -1.53
CA PHE A 90 18.79 -8.89 -1.12
C PHE A 90 18.25 -9.85 -2.18
N VAL A 91 19.15 -10.45 -2.97
CA VAL A 91 18.81 -11.44 -4.00
C VAL A 91 19.31 -12.82 -3.58
N GLY A 92 18.43 -13.62 -2.96
CA GLY A 92 18.69 -15.03 -2.67
C GLY A 92 18.14 -15.52 -1.32
N GLY A 93 17.90 -16.83 -1.20
CA GLY A 93 17.60 -17.52 0.06
C GLY A 93 18.16 -18.93 -0.03
N LYS A 94 18.55 -19.55 1.11
CA LYS A 94 19.23 -20.85 1.13
C LYS A 94 18.52 -21.88 0.25
N GLU A 95 19.22 -22.36 -0.77
CA GLU A 95 18.86 -23.55 -1.51
C GLU A 95 18.84 -24.72 -0.52
N LYS A 96 17.65 -25.27 -0.25
CA LYS A 96 17.55 -26.51 0.52
C LYS A 96 18.09 -27.63 -0.38
N ARG A 97 19.31 -28.07 -0.10
CA ARG A 97 19.81 -29.39 -0.52
C ARG A 97 19.04 -30.49 0.18
#